data_AF-A0A162PKT8-F1
#
_entry.id   AF-A0A162PKT8-F1
#
_cell.length_a   1.000
_cell.length_b   1.000
_cell.length_c   1.000
_cell.angle_alpha   90.00
_cell.angle_beta   90.00
_cell.angle_gamma   90.00
#
_symmetry.space_group_name_H-M   'P 1'
#
loop_
_entity.id
_entity.type
_entity.pdbx_description
1 polymer ?
#
loop_
_entity_poly.entity_id
_entity_poly.type
_entity_poly.pdbx_seq_one_letter_code
_entity_poly.pdbx_strand_id
1 'polypeptide(L)'
;MLRSALVVFTALFAGLTLACEPDCRHGLANDFSKFYSPVLQMAIDELHEKLAAELTKPITIAEQLSVVVYEENIREDVRTNIGPALKGFVAEAVGKKLEDGIFKVMFAEELPFKGDCNNPKRIDRKMPPPGESWTREECEKMDYICGNPPSICHFLPDIKLRIVGRIRQQLHDYARYQQGLLFRTIAQTYRQSVHNTLVKYGAGSMTNDPSVMAYVNTLISGAGNATEDWLVEDISELCTRPAQKELCDGWDEKIIPEILKWP
;
A
#
# COMPACT_ATOMS: atom_id res chain seq x y z
N MET A 1 69.43 -8.39 -12.98
CA MET A 1 68.87 -7.34 -13.87
C MET A 1 67.49 -7.77 -14.33
N LEU A 2 66.59 -6.79 -14.42
CA LEU A 2 65.13 -6.82 -14.48
C LEU A 2 64.46 -8.04 -15.14
N ARG A 3 63.61 -8.72 -14.37
CA ARG A 3 62.45 -9.46 -14.87
C ARG A 3 61.32 -8.45 -15.11
N SER A 4 60.91 -8.26 -16.34
CA SER A 4 59.69 -7.53 -16.69
C SER A 4 59.10 -8.15 -17.95
N ALA A 5 57.99 -8.85 -17.76
CA ALA A 5 57.00 -9.15 -18.79
C ALA A 5 55.70 -9.39 -18.00
N LEU A 6 55.04 -8.30 -17.61
CA LEU A 6 53.81 -7.84 -18.26
C LEU A 6 52.70 -8.89 -18.15
N VAL A 7 52.11 -8.99 -16.96
CA VAL A 7 50.81 -9.64 -16.78
C VAL A 7 49.77 -8.70 -17.36
N VAL A 8 49.33 -8.99 -18.60
CA VAL A 8 48.16 -8.37 -19.20
C VAL A 8 46.94 -8.96 -18.49
N PHE A 9 46.49 -8.30 -17.42
CA PHE A 9 45.12 -8.45 -16.92
C PHE A 9 44.21 -7.73 -17.92
N THR A 10 43.84 -8.40 -19.01
CA THR A 10 42.63 -8.04 -19.73
C THR A 10 41.47 -8.34 -18.80
N ALA A 11 41.02 -7.31 -18.09
CA ALA A 11 39.70 -7.28 -17.50
C ALA A 11 38.71 -7.52 -18.65
N LEU A 12 38.26 -8.77 -18.77
CA LEU A 12 37.04 -9.13 -19.45
C LEU A 12 35.91 -8.38 -18.74
N PHE A 13 35.67 -7.14 -19.15
CA PHE A 13 34.37 -6.52 -19.06
C PHE A 13 33.43 -7.31 -19.99
N ALA A 14 33.12 -8.54 -19.59
CA ALA A 14 31.99 -9.26 -20.14
C ALA A 14 30.78 -8.35 -19.90
N GLY A 15 30.24 -7.83 -21.00
CA GLY A 15 29.41 -6.63 -21.01
C GLY A 15 28.29 -6.71 -20.00
N LEU A 16 28.30 -5.76 -19.05
CA LEU A 16 27.16 -5.46 -18.20
C LEU A 16 26.03 -5.04 -19.12
N THR A 17 25.16 -5.99 -19.44
CA THR A 17 23.82 -5.72 -19.91
C THR A 17 23.10 -5.12 -18.72
N LEU A 18 23.07 -3.79 -18.66
CA LEU A 18 22.57 -3.05 -17.51
C LEU A 18 21.04 -3.18 -17.50
N ALA A 19 20.57 -4.22 -16.82
CA ALA A 19 19.23 -4.23 -16.25
C ALA A 19 19.09 -3.02 -15.32
N CYS A 20 17.86 -2.56 -15.11
CA CYS A 20 17.50 -1.54 -14.12
C CYS A 20 18.21 -1.83 -12.79
N GLU A 21 19.23 -1.01 -12.52
CA GLU A 21 20.11 -1.14 -11.37
C GLU A 21 19.32 -0.94 -10.06
N PRO A 22 19.87 -1.28 -8.87
CA PRO A 22 19.16 -1.11 -7.60
C PRO A 22 18.47 0.26 -7.44
N ASP A 23 19.17 1.35 -7.80
CA ASP A 23 18.63 2.71 -7.69
C ASP A 23 17.46 2.95 -8.64
N CYS A 24 17.54 2.44 -9.87
CA CYS A 24 16.43 2.46 -10.82
C CYS A 24 15.21 1.72 -10.26
N ARG A 25 15.42 0.52 -9.68
CA ARG A 25 14.32 -0.29 -9.14
C ARG A 25 13.62 0.37 -7.96
N HIS A 26 14.38 0.97 -7.04
CA HIS A 26 13.82 1.74 -5.93
C HIS A 26 13.13 3.02 -6.42
N GLY A 27 13.75 3.74 -7.35
CA GLY A 27 13.17 4.93 -7.96
C GLY A 27 11.82 4.65 -8.61
N LEU A 28 11.75 3.59 -9.43
CA LEU A 28 10.51 3.13 -10.04
C LEU A 28 9.45 2.75 -9.00
N ALA A 29 9.80 1.93 -8.01
CA ALA A 29 8.86 1.50 -6.98
C ALA A 29 8.29 2.71 -6.19
N ASN A 30 9.11 3.71 -5.93
CA ASN A 30 8.71 4.96 -5.29
C ASN A 30 7.85 5.85 -6.20
N ASP A 31 8.10 5.88 -7.51
CA ASP A 31 7.26 6.64 -8.44
C ASP A 31 5.87 5.98 -8.58
N PHE A 32 5.82 4.66 -8.68
CA PHE A 32 4.55 3.91 -8.64
C PHE A 32 3.81 4.13 -7.30
N SER A 33 4.51 4.11 -6.16
CA SER A 33 3.86 4.28 -4.86
C SER A 33 3.11 5.61 -4.80
N LYS A 34 3.69 6.71 -5.30
CA LYS A 34 3.04 8.03 -5.38
C LYS A 34 1.73 8.01 -6.17
N PHE A 35 1.64 7.24 -7.25
CA PHE A 35 0.41 7.13 -8.05
C PHE A 35 -0.66 6.29 -7.35
N TYR A 36 -0.28 5.30 -6.56
CA TYR A 36 -1.22 4.47 -5.79
C TYR A 36 -1.58 5.04 -4.41
N SER A 37 -0.81 6.01 -3.89
CA SER A 37 -1.11 6.68 -2.61
C SER A 37 -2.53 7.25 -2.53
N PRO A 38 -3.05 7.98 -3.55
CA PRO A 38 -4.42 8.51 -3.52
C PRO A 38 -5.49 7.40 -3.54
N VAL A 39 -5.21 6.29 -4.22
CA VAL A 39 -6.12 5.13 -4.26
C VAL A 39 -6.23 4.50 -2.87
N LEU A 40 -5.10 4.35 -2.17
CA LEU A 40 -5.08 3.85 -0.80
C LEU A 40 -5.76 4.82 0.18
N GLN A 41 -5.56 6.13 0.03
CA GLN A 41 -6.27 7.13 0.83
C GLN A 41 -7.80 7.01 0.64
N MET A 42 -8.26 6.94 -0.62
CA MET A 42 -9.68 6.78 -0.94
C MET A 42 -10.26 5.51 -0.30
N ALA A 43 -9.56 4.38 -0.39
CA ALA A 43 -10.00 3.13 0.21
C ALA A 43 -10.12 3.23 1.74
N ILE A 44 -9.22 3.95 2.42
CA ILE A 44 -9.31 4.13 3.87
C ILE A 44 -10.38 5.16 4.26
N ASP A 45 -10.66 6.15 3.42
CA ASP A 45 -11.79 7.06 3.62
C ASP A 45 -13.12 6.29 3.52
N GLU A 46 -13.25 5.33 2.59
CA GLU A 46 -14.43 4.44 2.51
C GLU A 46 -14.58 3.57 3.78
N LEU A 47 -13.48 3.04 4.33
CA LEU A 47 -13.50 2.33 5.62
C LEU A 47 -13.96 3.25 6.75
N HIS A 48 -13.50 4.51 6.77
CA HIS A 48 -13.91 5.49 7.76
C HIS A 48 -15.42 5.71 7.76
N GLU A 49 -16.04 5.85 6.59
CA GLU A 49 -17.49 5.99 6.45
C GLU A 49 -18.24 4.74 6.93
N LYS A 50 -17.75 3.54 6.61
CA LYS A 50 -18.34 2.27 7.10
C LYS A 50 -18.27 2.16 8.62
N LEU A 51 -17.13 2.53 9.22
CA LEU A 51 -16.98 2.56 10.68
C LEU A 51 -17.89 3.61 11.32
N ALA A 52 -18.04 4.79 10.70
CA ALA A 52 -18.95 5.83 11.19
C ALA A 52 -20.42 5.39 11.12
N ALA A 53 -20.81 4.70 10.04
CA ALA A 53 -22.14 4.13 9.89
C ALA A 53 -22.41 3.03 10.94
N GLU A 54 -21.43 2.16 11.22
CA GLU A 54 -21.54 1.14 12.26
C GLU A 54 -21.84 1.75 13.63
N LEU A 55 -21.20 2.87 13.96
CA LEU A 55 -21.45 3.63 15.19
C LEU A 55 -22.84 4.26 15.29
N THR A 56 -23.68 4.17 14.26
CA THR A 56 -25.10 4.60 14.32
C THR A 56 -26.05 3.45 14.64
N LYS A 57 -25.60 2.19 14.52
CA LYS A 57 -26.43 1.03 14.81
C LYS A 57 -26.81 0.98 16.30
N PRO A 58 -28.03 0.57 16.68
CA PRO A 58 -28.42 0.51 18.07
C PRO A 58 -27.57 -0.51 18.83
N ILE A 59 -26.93 -0.06 19.91
CA ILE A 59 -26.14 -0.89 20.83
C ILE A 59 -26.65 -0.55 22.23
N THR A 60 -26.99 -1.54 23.03
CA THR A 60 -27.46 -1.28 24.39
C THR A 60 -26.26 -0.98 25.28
N ILE A 61 -26.17 0.25 25.77
CA ILE A 61 -25.25 0.59 26.86
C ILE A 61 -25.72 -0.08 28.15
N ALA A 62 -24.77 -0.51 29.00
CA ALA A 62 -25.11 -1.05 30.31
C ALA A 62 -25.88 -0.01 31.14
N GLU A 63 -26.95 -0.42 31.82
CA GLU A 63 -27.81 0.49 32.60
C GLU A 63 -27.00 1.33 33.59
N GLN A 64 -26.03 0.71 34.27
CA GLN A 64 -25.13 1.35 35.22
C GLN A 64 -24.29 2.48 34.60
N LEU A 65 -23.94 2.36 33.31
CA LEU A 65 -23.23 3.40 32.57
C LEU A 65 -24.17 4.52 32.14
N SER A 66 -25.39 4.17 31.71
CA SER A 66 -26.37 5.14 31.17
C SER A 66 -26.78 6.23 32.16
N VAL A 67 -26.64 5.96 33.46
CA VAL A 67 -26.92 6.92 34.55
C VAL A 67 -25.84 8.01 34.65
N VAL A 68 -24.61 7.72 34.19
CA VAL A 68 -23.45 8.61 34.37
C VAL A 68 -22.96 9.19 33.04
N VAL A 69 -23.08 8.43 31.96
CA VAL A 69 -22.57 8.79 30.63
C VAL A 69 -23.64 8.53 29.58
N TYR A 70 -24.02 9.59 28.85
CA TYR A 70 -24.85 9.44 27.66
C TYR A 70 -24.09 8.72 26.56
N GLU A 71 -24.71 7.70 25.97
CA GLU A 71 -24.11 6.86 24.93
C GLU A 71 -23.64 7.67 23.71
N GLU A 72 -24.37 8.72 23.34
CA GLU A 72 -24.03 9.66 22.26
C GLU A 72 -22.62 10.23 22.43
N ASN A 73 -22.21 10.55 23.67
CA ASN A 73 -20.89 11.11 23.93
C ASN A 73 -19.77 10.09 23.67
N ILE A 74 -20.02 8.82 23.96
CA ILE A 74 -19.06 7.74 23.67
C ILE A 74 -18.95 7.57 22.15
N ARG A 75 -20.08 7.49 21.45
CA ARG A 75 -20.11 7.33 19.99
C ARG A 75 -19.41 8.48 19.29
N GLU A 76 -19.64 9.71 19.74
CA GLU A 76 -19.00 10.91 19.19
C GLU A 76 -17.50 10.95 19.46
N ASP A 77 -17.05 10.54 20.65
CA ASP A 77 -15.62 10.46 20.95
C ASP A 77 -14.91 9.34 20.17
N VAL A 78 -15.59 8.23 19.89
CA VAL A 78 -15.08 7.20 18.97
C VAL A 78 -15.00 7.75 17.54
N ARG A 79 -16.07 8.38 17.05
CA ARG A 79 -16.14 8.98 15.70
C ARG A 79 -15.06 10.06 15.50
N THR A 80 -14.84 10.91 16.49
CA THR A 80 -13.83 11.97 16.44
C THR A 80 -12.41 11.40 16.37
N ASN A 81 -12.14 10.32 17.10
CA ASN A 81 -10.78 9.77 17.24
C ASN A 81 -10.42 8.72 16.18
N ILE A 82 -11.40 8.09 15.52
CA ILE A 82 -11.12 7.08 14.49
C ILE A 82 -10.49 7.67 13.23
N GLY A 83 -10.95 8.84 12.78
CA GLY A 83 -10.40 9.52 11.60
C GLY A 83 -8.88 9.81 11.72
N PRO A 84 -8.41 10.47 12.80
CA PRO A 84 -6.98 10.65 13.07
C PRO A 84 -6.20 9.34 13.14
N ALA A 85 -6.77 8.29 13.76
CA ALA A 85 -6.11 6.99 13.86
C ALA A 85 -5.92 6.34 12.47
N LEU A 86 -6.94 6.40 11.61
CA LEU A 86 -6.86 5.92 10.24
C LEU A 86 -5.87 6.73 9.39
N LYS A 87 -5.82 8.06 9.55
CA LYS A 87 -4.81 8.91 8.90
C LYS A 87 -3.39 8.54 9.32
N GLY A 88 -3.18 8.25 10.61
CA GLY A 88 -1.91 7.75 11.12
C GLY A 88 -1.51 6.42 10.49
N PHE A 89 -2.46 5.49 10.35
CA PHE A 89 -2.25 4.23 9.63
C PHE A 89 -1.89 4.45 8.16
N VAL A 90 -2.62 5.33 7.45
CA VAL A 90 -2.34 5.64 6.04
C VAL A 90 -0.93 6.17 5.86
N ALA A 91 -0.49 7.10 6.72
CA ALA A 91 0.87 7.64 6.64
C ALA A 91 1.95 6.54 6.77
N GLU A 92 1.71 5.54 7.62
CA GLU A 92 2.61 4.40 7.78
C GLU A 92 2.54 3.41 6.60
N ALA A 93 1.33 3.19 6.07
CA ALA A 93 1.07 2.24 4.98
C ALA A 93 1.50 2.76 3.59
N VAL A 94 1.23 4.04 3.30
CA VAL A 94 1.50 4.73 2.03
C VAL A 94 2.98 5.07 1.83
N GLY A 95 3.75 5.19 2.92
CA GLY A 95 5.18 5.50 2.83
C GLY A 95 6.02 4.30 2.41
N LYS A 96 7.11 4.06 3.16
CA LYS A 96 8.09 3.01 2.87
C LYS A 96 7.45 1.62 2.65
N LYS A 97 6.34 1.30 3.31
CA LYS A 97 5.69 -0.01 3.20
C LYS A 97 5.03 -0.26 1.83
N LEU A 98 4.47 0.78 1.21
CA LEU A 98 3.89 0.69 -0.13
C LEU A 98 4.99 0.55 -1.17
N GLU A 99 6.04 1.38 -1.08
CA GLU A 99 7.24 1.26 -1.92
C GLU A 99 7.86 -0.15 -1.80
N ASP A 100 8.11 -0.63 -0.57
CA ASP A 100 8.69 -1.96 -0.34
C ASP A 100 7.81 -3.08 -0.92
N GLY A 101 6.47 -2.93 -0.86
CA GLY A 101 5.51 -3.85 -1.45
C GLY A 101 5.61 -3.87 -2.98
N ILE A 102 5.65 -2.68 -3.60
CA ILE A 102 5.77 -2.52 -5.05
C ILE A 102 7.13 -3.03 -5.54
N PHE A 103 8.21 -2.72 -4.83
CA PHE A 103 9.54 -3.23 -5.15
C PHE A 103 9.55 -4.76 -5.17
N LYS A 104 8.96 -5.40 -4.15
CA LYS A 104 8.90 -6.85 -4.08
C LYS A 104 8.10 -7.43 -5.23
N VAL A 105 6.90 -6.91 -5.49
CA VAL A 105 6.06 -7.46 -6.55
C VAL A 105 6.70 -7.27 -7.93
N MET A 106 7.39 -6.17 -8.20
CA MET A 106 8.03 -5.94 -9.50
C MET A 106 9.34 -6.72 -9.66
N PHE A 107 10.15 -6.84 -8.61
CA PHE A 107 11.54 -7.22 -8.75
C PHE A 107 11.96 -8.44 -7.93
N ALA A 108 11.19 -8.91 -6.95
CA ALA A 108 11.60 -10.00 -6.06
C ALA A 108 10.69 -11.24 -6.10
N GLU A 109 9.42 -11.05 -6.44
CA GLU A 109 8.41 -12.10 -6.53
C GLU A 109 8.43 -12.78 -7.91
N GLU A 110 7.42 -13.61 -8.20
CA GLU A 110 7.32 -14.39 -9.43
C GLU A 110 7.37 -13.51 -10.69
N LEU A 111 8.02 -13.97 -11.77
CA LEU A 111 8.25 -13.20 -13.00
C LEU A 111 8.84 -11.80 -12.74
N PRO A 112 10.00 -11.70 -12.06
CA PRO A 112 10.56 -10.40 -11.72
C PRO A 112 11.11 -9.70 -12.98
N PHE A 113 10.97 -8.38 -13.04
CA PHE A 113 11.62 -7.53 -14.04
C PHE A 113 13.13 -7.44 -13.75
N LYS A 114 13.85 -8.53 -14.01
CA LYS A 114 15.27 -8.71 -13.76
C LYS A 114 15.92 -9.45 -14.91
N GLY A 115 17.24 -9.29 -15.02
CA GLY A 115 18.06 -10.04 -15.96
C GLY A 115 18.22 -9.37 -17.32
N ASP A 116 18.99 -10.04 -18.18
CA ASP A 116 19.40 -9.55 -19.49
C ASP A 116 18.25 -9.54 -20.51
N CYS A 117 18.22 -8.49 -21.34
CA CYS A 117 17.24 -8.25 -22.40
C CYS A 117 17.81 -8.49 -23.81
N ASN A 118 18.90 -9.24 -23.94
CA ASN A 118 19.53 -9.54 -25.23
C ASN A 118 19.20 -10.92 -25.80
N ASN A 119 18.37 -11.72 -25.13
CA ASN A 119 18.08 -13.11 -25.54
C ASN A 119 16.57 -13.44 -25.41
N PRO A 120 15.75 -13.21 -26.46
CA PRO A 120 16.13 -12.71 -27.78
C PRO A 120 16.34 -11.19 -27.79
N LYS A 121 17.27 -10.71 -28.63
CA LYS A 121 17.52 -9.28 -28.77
C LYS A 121 16.35 -8.60 -29.50
N ARG A 122 15.85 -7.49 -28.94
CA ARG A 122 14.77 -6.65 -29.53
C ARG A 122 15.20 -5.24 -29.86
N ILE A 123 16.11 -4.69 -29.06
CA ILE A 123 16.61 -3.32 -29.20
C ILE A 123 18.10 -3.38 -29.48
N ASP A 124 18.57 -2.53 -30.40
CA ASP A 124 19.95 -2.57 -30.87
C ASP A 124 20.96 -2.01 -29.87
N ARG A 125 20.56 -0.97 -29.13
CA ARG A 125 21.37 -0.36 -28.06
C ARG A 125 21.13 -1.04 -26.71
N LYS A 126 22.20 -1.10 -25.91
CA LYS A 126 22.17 -1.68 -24.55
C LYS A 126 21.73 -0.69 -23.47
N MET A 127 21.94 0.60 -23.71
CA MET A 127 21.63 1.71 -22.81
C MET A 127 21.55 3.01 -23.64
N PRO A 128 20.70 3.98 -23.29
CA PRO A 128 20.71 5.29 -23.93
C PRO A 128 22.02 6.04 -23.66
N PRO A 129 22.49 6.91 -24.59
CA PRO A 129 23.60 7.82 -24.34
C PRO A 129 23.34 8.72 -23.12
N PRO A 130 24.40 9.22 -22.45
CA PRO A 130 24.24 10.18 -21.35
C PRO A 130 23.41 11.39 -21.78
N GLY A 131 22.33 11.68 -21.04
CA GLY A 131 21.40 12.78 -21.33
C GLY A 131 20.24 12.40 -22.27
N GLU A 132 20.19 11.17 -22.76
CA GLU A 132 19.06 10.63 -23.52
C GLU A 132 18.26 9.63 -22.69
N SER A 133 17.00 9.43 -23.06
CA SER A 133 16.11 8.42 -22.48
C SER A 133 15.87 7.29 -23.47
N TRP A 134 15.39 6.16 -22.97
CA TRP A 134 14.72 5.17 -23.80
C TRP A 134 13.50 5.80 -24.51
N THR A 135 13.12 5.27 -25.65
CA THR A 135 11.99 5.78 -26.44
C THR A 135 10.77 4.86 -26.31
N ARG A 136 9.58 5.39 -26.64
CA ARG A 136 8.37 4.56 -26.68
C ARG A 136 8.42 3.47 -27.75
N GLU A 137 9.04 3.78 -28.88
CA GLU A 137 9.29 2.78 -29.94
C GLU A 137 10.11 1.59 -29.40
N GLU A 138 11.03 1.83 -28.47
CA GLU A 138 11.78 0.76 -27.82
C GLU A 138 10.92 -0.04 -26.85
N CYS A 139 9.94 0.55 -26.16
CA CYS A 139 8.94 -0.20 -25.40
C CYS A 139 8.14 -1.14 -26.31
N GLU A 140 7.67 -0.63 -27.46
CA GLU A 140 6.83 -1.37 -28.40
C GLU A 140 7.55 -2.57 -29.03
N LYS A 141 8.88 -2.52 -29.11
CA LYS A 141 9.72 -3.64 -29.59
C LYS A 141 9.85 -4.78 -28.60
N MET A 142 9.57 -4.56 -27.32
CA MET A 142 9.65 -5.61 -26.31
C MET A 142 8.45 -6.54 -26.39
N ASP A 143 8.66 -7.81 -26.09
CA ASP A 143 7.61 -8.85 -26.07
C ASP A 143 7.89 -9.92 -24.99
N TYR A 144 8.87 -9.71 -24.12
CA TYR A 144 9.17 -10.56 -22.98
C TYR A 144 9.68 -9.76 -21.76
N ILE A 145 9.42 -10.31 -20.57
CA ILE A 145 9.81 -9.71 -19.29
C ILE A 145 11.31 -9.83 -19.10
N CYS A 146 11.97 -8.71 -18.88
CA CYS A 146 13.38 -8.63 -18.50
C CYS A 146 13.64 -7.36 -17.68
N GLY A 147 14.91 -7.07 -17.35
CA GLY A 147 15.25 -6.02 -16.40
C GLY A 147 15.33 -4.60 -16.94
N ASN A 148 15.22 -4.34 -18.25
CA ASN A 148 15.43 -2.99 -18.80
C ASN A 148 14.16 -2.11 -18.72
N PRO A 149 14.32 -0.77 -18.73
CA PRO A 149 13.17 0.14 -18.72
C PRO A 149 12.18 -0.03 -19.89
N PRO A 150 12.60 -0.32 -21.14
CA PRO A 150 11.66 -0.65 -22.22
C PRO A 150 10.74 -1.84 -21.93
N SER A 151 11.23 -2.92 -21.32
CA SER A 151 10.40 -4.07 -20.94
C SER A 151 9.41 -3.68 -19.85
N ILE A 152 9.87 -2.95 -18.82
CA ILE A 152 9.00 -2.43 -17.75
C ILE A 152 7.90 -1.53 -18.34
N CYS A 153 8.24 -0.68 -19.30
CA CYS A 153 7.29 0.17 -20.02
C CYS A 153 6.29 -0.65 -20.85
N HIS A 154 6.74 -1.67 -21.58
CA HIS A 154 5.89 -2.54 -22.38
C HIS A 154 4.85 -3.29 -21.53
N PHE A 155 5.30 -3.87 -20.42
CA PHE A 155 4.46 -4.64 -19.50
C PHE A 155 3.83 -3.78 -18.40
N LEU A 156 3.72 -2.46 -18.60
CA LEU A 156 3.10 -1.56 -17.64
C LEU A 156 1.67 -1.99 -17.23
N PRO A 157 0.80 -2.47 -18.13
CA PRO A 157 -0.51 -3.02 -17.73
C PRO A 157 -0.39 -4.18 -16.73
N ASP A 158 0.52 -5.12 -16.97
CA ASP A 158 0.74 -6.27 -16.08
C ASP A 158 1.32 -5.85 -14.73
N ILE A 159 2.25 -4.89 -14.75
CA ILE A 159 2.82 -4.31 -13.53
C ILE A 159 1.73 -3.67 -12.67
N LYS A 160 0.84 -2.88 -13.28
CA LYS A 160 -0.29 -2.27 -12.57
C LYS A 160 -1.17 -3.31 -11.90
N LEU A 161 -1.58 -4.35 -12.64
CA LEU A 161 -2.39 -5.44 -12.10
C LEU A 161 -1.70 -6.14 -10.91
N ARG A 162 -0.40 -6.41 -11.03
CA ARG A 162 0.40 -7.01 -9.96
C ARG A 162 0.49 -6.10 -8.73
N ILE A 163 0.73 -4.80 -8.91
CA ILE A 163 0.77 -3.82 -7.82
C ILE A 163 -0.59 -3.74 -7.12
N VAL A 164 -1.69 -3.64 -7.85
CA VAL A 164 -3.03 -3.63 -7.27
C VAL A 164 -3.30 -4.90 -6.48
N GLY A 165 -2.99 -6.07 -7.04
CA GLY A 165 -3.11 -7.35 -6.35
C GLY A 165 -2.31 -7.38 -5.03
N ARG A 166 -1.09 -6.83 -5.05
CA ARG A 166 -0.25 -6.71 -3.86
C ARG A 166 -0.84 -5.78 -2.81
N ILE A 167 -1.35 -4.61 -3.21
CA ILE A 167 -2.00 -3.65 -2.31
C ILE A 167 -3.21 -4.31 -1.64
N ARG A 168 -4.06 -5.00 -2.41
CA ARG A 168 -5.22 -5.74 -1.88
C ARG A 168 -4.78 -6.75 -0.82
N GLN A 169 -3.78 -7.58 -1.14
CA GLN A 169 -3.24 -8.57 -0.19
C GLN A 169 -2.72 -7.91 1.10
N GLN A 170 -1.95 -6.83 0.99
CA GLN A 170 -1.43 -6.10 2.16
C GLN A 170 -2.54 -5.51 3.02
N LEU A 171 -3.60 -4.97 2.40
CA LEU A 171 -4.76 -4.44 3.13
C LEU A 171 -5.53 -5.55 3.86
N HIS A 172 -5.73 -6.72 3.22
CA HIS A 172 -6.27 -7.90 3.91
C HIS A 172 -5.42 -8.30 5.12
N ASP A 173 -4.09 -8.36 4.96
CA ASP A 173 -3.19 -8.71 6.06
C ASP A 173 -3.25 -7.68 7.22
N TYR A 174 -3.35 -6.39 6.89
CA TYR A 174 -3.47 -5.33 7.90
C TYR A 174 -4.83 -5.31 8.58
N ALA A 175 -5.89 -5.68 7.87
CA ALA A 175 -7.26 -5.66 8.38
C ALA A 175 -7.67 -6.96 9.09
N ARG A 176 -6.83 -8.01 9.00
CA ARG A 176 -7.08 -9.31 9.64
C ARG A 176 -7.53 -9.16 11.09
N TYR A 177 -8.69 -9.73 11.40
CA TYR A 177 -9.29 -9.64 12.74
C TYR A 177 -8.29 -10.05 13.85
N GLN A 178 -8.24 -9.24 14.91
CA GLN A 178 -7.35 -9.34 16.09
C GLN A 178 -5.83 -9.28 15.85
N GLN A 179 -5.33 -9.57 14.65
CA GLN A 179 -3.89 -9.71 14.39
C GLN A 179 -3.33 -8.58 13.53
N GLY A 180 -4.14 -8.09 12.59
CA GLY A 180 -3.78 -7.09 11.62
C GLY A 180 -3.52 -5.72 12.27
N LEU A 181 -2.52 -5.00 11.75
CA LEU A 181 -2.13 -3.69 12.26
C LEU A 181 -3.30 -2.69 12.27
N LEU A 182 -4.05 -2.61 11.16
CA LEU A 182 -5.20 -1.71 11.02
C LEU A 182 -6.29 -2.05 12.03
N PHE A 183 -6.67 -3.33 12.13
CA PHE A 183 -7.71 -3.75 13.07
C PHE A 183 -7.30 -3.48 14.53
N ARG A 184 -6.04 -3.73 14.90
CA ARG A 184 -5.54 -3.42 16.25
C ARG A 184 -5.60 -1.92 16.54
N THR A 185 -5.23 -1.08 15.57
CA THR A 185 -5.34 0.38 15.68
C THR A 185 -6.80 0.80 15.91
N ILE A 186 -7.74 0.28 15.11
CA ILE A 186 -9.18 0.56 15.28
C ILE A 186 -9.66 0.13 16.67
N ALA A 187 -9.37 -1.11 17.07
CA ALA A 187 -9.81 -1.65 18.34
C ALA A 187 -9.19 -0.91 19.54
N GLN A 188 -7.93 -0.47 19.44
CA GLN A 188 -7.29 0.34 20.48
C GLN A 188 -7.93 1.73 20.57
N THR A 189 -8.20 2.39 19.44
CA THR A 189 -8.89 3.68 19.41
C THR A 189 -10.26 3.60 20.07
N TYR A 190 -11.04 2.56 19.75
CA TYR A 190 -12.36 2.35 20.36
C TYR A 190 -12.27 2.20 21.89
N ARG A 191 -11.32 1.38 22.39
CA ARG A 191 -11.09 1.23 23.83
C ARG A 191 -10.70 2.56 24.47
N GLN A 192 -9.79 3.30 23.85
CA GLN A 192 -9.27 4.54 24.39
C GLN A 192 -10.34 5.63 24.43
N SER A 193 -11.15 5.77 23.38
CA SER A 193 -12.26 6.74 23.35
C SER A 193 -13.29 6.46 24.44
N VAL A 194 -13.70 5.19 24.60
CA VAL A 194 -14.62 4.81 25.67
C VAL A 194 -13.99 5.12 27.03
N HIS A 195 -12.74 4.69 27.27
CA HIS A 195 -12.03 4.97 28.52
C HIS A 195 -11.94 6.47 28.84
N ASN A 196 -11.52 7.28 27.87
CA ASN A 196 -11.39 8.73 28.02
C ASN A 196 -12.73 9.38 28.33
N THR A 197 -13.80 8.94 27.65
CA THR A 197 -15.16 9.42 27.91
C THR A 197 -15.59 9.07 29.33
N LEU A 198 -15.40 7.82 29.78
CA LEU A 198 -15.75 7.42 31.14
C LEU A 198 -14.98 8.25 32.19
N VAL A 199 -13.68 8.45 32.01
CA VAL A 199 -12.87 9.29 32.90
C VAL A 199 -13.38 10.74 32.92
N LYS A 200 -13.68 11.33 31.76
CA LYS A 200 -14.19 12.69 31.63
C LYS A 200 -15.50 12.92 32.40
N TYR A 201 -16.37 11.91 32.45
CA TYR A 201 -17.65 11.98 33.16
C TYR A 201 -17.61 11.39 34.59
N GLY A 202 -16.41 11.12 35.14
CA GLY A 202 -16.26 10.63 36.52
C GLY A 202 -16.56 9.14 36.73
N ALA A 203 -16.75 8.37 35.65
CA ALA A 203 -16.99 6.93 35.64
C ALA A 203 -15.70 6.10 35.40
N GLY A 204 -14.51 6.69 35.59
CA GLY A 204 -13.24 6.04 35.27
C GLY A 204 -12.99 4.73 36.04
N SER A 205 -13.53 4.59 37.26
CA SER A 205 -13.45 3.35 38.04
C SER A 205 -14.23 2.18 37.43
N MET A 206 -15.19 2.45 36.55
CA MET A 206 -16.01 1.44 35.88
C MET A 206 -15.35 0.84 34.64
N THR A 207 -14.17 1.32 34.24
CA THR A 207 -13.49 0.87 33.00
C THR A 207 -13.17 -0.63 32.97
N ASN A 208 -13.02 -1.25 34.14
CA ASN A 208 -12.79 -2.69 34.30
C ASN A 208 -14.07 -3.48 34.65
N ASP A 209 -15.23 -2.84 34.67
CA ASP A 209 -16.51 -3.52 34.92
C ASP A 209 -16.83 -4.48 33.75
N PRO A 210 -17.28 -5.73 34.02
CA PRO A 210 -17.61 -6.69 32.97
C PRO A 210 -18.63 -6.20 31.95
N SER A 211 -19.60 -5.39 32.37
CA SER A 211 -20.65 -4.84 31.50
C SER A 211 -20.08 -3.76 30.58
N VAL A 212 -19.15 -2.95 31.08
CA VAL A 212 -18.42 -1.96 30.26
C VAL A 212 -17.53 -2.67 29.24
N MET A 213 -16.80 -3.70 29.66
CA MET A 213 -15.98 -4.49 28.74
C MET A 213 -16.82 -5.19 27.67
N ALA A 214 -17.99 -5.74 28.02
CA ALA A 214 -18.91 -6.34 27.06
C ALA A 214 -19.42 -5.32 26.04
N TYR A 215 -19.77 -4.11 26.49
CA TYR A 215 -20.17 -3.01 25.60
C TYR A 215 -19.03 -2.60 24.65
N VAL A 216 -17.82 -2.40 25.17
CA VAL A 216 -16.63 -2.09 24.36
C VAL A 216 -16.34 -3.20 23.34
N ASN A 217 -16.42 -4.46 23.74
CA ASN A 217 -16.24 -5.59 22.84
C ASN A 217 -17.33 -5.66 21.75
N THR A 218 -18.55 -5.24 22.06
CA THR A 218 -19.64 -5.13 21.08
C THR A 218 -19.32 -4.07 20.03
N LEU A 219 -18.87 -2.87 20.44
CA LEU A 219 -18.43 -1.83 19.51
C LEU A 219 -17.28 -2.30 18.62
N ILE A 220 -16.27 -2.97 19.21
CA ILE A 220 -15.11 -3.49 18.46
C ILE A 220 -15.53 -4.61 17.49
N SER A 221 -16.49 -5.44 17.88
CA SER A 221 -17.00 -6.51 17.01
C SER A 221 -17.76 -5.91 15.82
N GLY A 222 -18.58 -4.87 16.05
CA GLY A 222 -19.20 -4.10 14.98
C GLY A 222 -18.17 -3.50 14.03
N ALA A 223 -17.12 -2.86 14.57
CA ALA A 223 -16.01 -2.35 13.76
C ALA A 223 -15.30 -3.45 12.95
N GLY A 224 -15.20 -4.67 13.52
CA GLY A 224 -14.71 -5.84 12.82
C GLY A 224 -15.58 -6.23 11.63
N ASN A 225 -16.90 -6.26 11.80
CA ASN A 225 -17.84 -6.52 10.70
C ASN A 225 -17.73 -5.45 9.61
N ALA A 226 -17.71 -4.17 9.99
CA ALA A 226 -17.55 -3.06 9.03
C ALA A 226 -16.22 -3.14 8.26
N THR A 227 -15.14 -3.60 8.93
CA THR A 227 -13.85 -3.83 8.29
C THR A 227 -13.89 -5.02 7.33
N GLU A 228 -14.59 -6.10 7.68
CA GLU A 228 -14.77 -7.26 6.79
C GLU A 228 -15.61 -6.89 5.57
N ASP A 229 -16.71 -6.16 5.75
CA ASP A 229 -17.55 -5.65 4.67
C ASP A 229 -16.72 -4.76 3.72
N TRP A 230 -15.88 -3.88 4.27
CA TRP A 230 -14.94 -3.08 3.49
C TRP A 230 -13.94 -3.93 2.69
N LEU A 231 -13.39 -5.00 3.28
CA LEU A 231 -12.49 -5.90 2.55
C LEU A 231 -13.18 -6.59 1.38
N VAL A 232 -14.40 -7.08 1.60
CA VAL A 232 -15.16 -7.85 0.62
C VAL A 232 -15.72 -6.95 -0.48
N GLU A 233 -16.26 -5.78 -0.15
CA GLU A 233 -16.95 -4.91 -1.11
C GLU A 233 -16.00 -3.90 -1.79
N ASP A 234 -15.08 -3.31 -1.03
CA ASP A 234 -14.28 -2.18 -1.53
C ASP A 234 -12.88 -2.59 -1.97
N ILE A 235 -12.21 -3.45 -1.20
CA ILE A 235 -10.82 -3.86 -1.47
C ILE A 235 -10.74 -4.94 -2.54
N SER A 236 -11.66 -5.90 -2.55
CA SER A 236 -11.69 -6.93 -3.59
C SER A 236 -11.84 -6.31 -5.00
N GLU A 237 -12.55 -5.18 -5.09
CA GLU A 237 -12.81 -4.40 -6.30
C GLU A 237 -11.91 -3.14 -6.45
N LEU A 238 -10.82 -3.06 -5.68
CA LEU A 238 -9.91 -1.90 -5.74
C LEU A 238 -9.41 -1.69 -7.18
N CYS A 239 -9.53 -0.49 -7.75
CA CYS A 239 -9.17 -0.18 -9.15
C CYS A 239 -10.06 -0.82 -10.24
N THR A 240 -11.12 -1.56 -9.91
CA THR A 240 -12.10 -2.03 -10.91
C THR A 240 -13.35 -1.16 -10.97
N ARG A 241 -13.62 -0.40 -9.91
CA ARG A 241 -14.75 0.54 -9.83
C ARG A 241 -14.51 1.77 -10.72
N PRO A 242 -15.54 2.31 -11.41
CA PRO A 242 -15.38 3.48 -12.30
C PRO A 242 -14.74 4.70 -11.62
N ALA A 243 -15.06 4.96 -10.35
CA ALA A 243 -14.52 6.07 -9.57
C ALA A 243 -13.00 5.96 -9.30
N GLN A 244 -12.46 4.75 -9.34
CA GLN A 244 -11.05 4.46 -9.05
C GLN A 244 -10.24 4.19 -10.33
N LYS A 245 -10.91 3.81 -11.42
CA LYS A 245 -10.25 3.45 -12.68
C LYS A 245 -9.35 4.56 -13.20
N GLU A 246 -9.81 5.81 -13.16
CA GLU A 246 -8.98 6.95 -13.58
C GLU A 246 -7.75 7.16 -12.68
N LEU A 247 -7.88 6.89 -11.37
CA LEU A 247 -6.76 7.01 -10.43
C LEU A 247 -5.74 5.87 -10.57
N CYS A 248 -6.19 4.67 -10.93
CA CYS A 248 -5.31 3.51 -11.08
C CYS A 248 -4.68 3.41 -12.47
N ASP A 249 -5.37 3.88 -13.52
CA ASP A 249 -4.92 3.73 -14.90
C ASP A 249 -4.57 5.03 -15.62
N GLY A 250 -5.06 6.19 -15.16
CA GLY A 250 -5.00 7.47 -15.88
C GLY A 250 -3.64 8.19 -15.90
N TRP A 251 -2.56 7.53 -15.48
CA TRP A 251 -1.23 8.15 -15.32
C TRP A 251 -0.14 7.54 -16.21
N ASP A 252 -0.49 6.75 -17.22
CA ASP A 252 0.47 6.16 -18.17
C ASP A 252 1.39 7.20 -18.81
N GLU A 253 0.82 8.31 -19.26
CA GLU A 253 1.57 9.39 -19.88
C GLU A 253 2.55 10.10 -18.92
N LYS A 254 2.39 9.91 -17.61
CA LYS A 254 3.27 10.45 -16.58
C LYS A 254 4.33 9.45 -16.15
N ILE A 255 3.99 8.17 -15.96
CA ILE A 255 4.95 7.15 -15.51
C ILE A 255 5.88 6.67 -16.62
N ILE A 256 5.42 6.61 -17.87
CA ILE A 256 6.24 6.08 -18.98
C ILE A 256 7.54 6.88 -19.12
N PRO A 257 7.54 8.23 -19.14
CA PRO A 257 8.77 9.02 -19.12
C PRO A 257 9.65 8.73 -17.90
N GLU A 258 9.06 8.55 -16.72
CA GLU A 258 9.79 8.26 -15.48
C GLU A 258 10.41 6.86 -15.48
N ILE A 259 9.83 5.92 -16.24
CA ILE A 259 10.45 4.62 -16.50
C ILE A 259 11.61 4.78 -17.46
N LEU A 260 11.36 5.42 -18.61
CA LEU A 260 12.31 5.46 -19.71
C LEU A 260 13.51 6.37 -19.50
N LYS A 261 13.47 7.27 -18.50
CA LYS A 261 14.63 8.11 -18.14
C LYS A 261 15.78 7.32 -17.51
N TRP A 262 15.51 6.14 -16.96
CA TRP A 262 16.54 5.34 -16.31
C TRP A 262 17.45 4.68 -17.35
N PRO A 263 18.77 4.61 -17.12
CA PRO A 263 19.70 3.88 -17.98
C PRO A 263 19.36 2.39 -18.02
#